data_AF-A0A0R1NKK8-F1
#
_entry.id   AF-A0A0R1NKK8-F1
#
_cell.length_a   1.000
_cell.length_b   1.000
_cell.length_c   1.000
_cell.angle_alpha   90.00
_cell.angle_beta   90.00
_cell.angle_gamma   90.00
#
_symmetry.space_group_name_H-M   'P 1'
#
loop_
_entity.id
_entity.type
_entity.pdbx_description
1 polymer ?
#
loop_
_entity_poly.entity_id
_entity_poly.type
_entity_poly.pdbx_seq_one_letter_code
_entity_poly.pdbx_strand_id
1 'polypeptide(L)'
;MMNSKSKQFLLMVMAAVVLLISLSANVSAKKQMLPPKESLITEYYYQTKKPIKTWISLSNPAAKTNEDRQIIIPKGTVVSGQPVEVKNKQIKKIVIKSSSLSYQIKKAAIQPGYYLEHWQDLTGDIKYSKARFKPVKKPQYVVPYSEGNLCLGTVPKDYPDTFASNQLTVTSDGYIELYKYDVNSGPEGFSNKPMGMAKINKTRVNKNVCYLYYSNHVTGLNDQRVRKSGKYQYRLKVADEDNIKTQTIWDGGKQAFVARLYYAHYAIGNVTYYTEVGEMSLDG
;
A
#
# COMPACT_ATOMS: atom_id res chain seq x y z
N MET A 1 -82.34 15.13 -3.82
CA MET A 1 -81.80 14.14 -2.85
C MET A 1 -81.07 13.06 -3.64
N MET A 2 -79.75 13.02 -3.53
CA MET A 2 -78.90 12.05 -4.22
C MET A 2 -77.83 11.54 -3.24
N ASN A 3 -77.59 10.24 -3.34
CA ASN A 3 -77.16 9.30 -2.30
C ASN A 3 -75.67 9.44 -1.88
N SER A 4 -75.35 9.25 -0.59
CA SER A 4 -74.05 9.59 0.03
C SER A 4 -72.89 8.62 -0.29
N LYS A 5 -72.96 7.88 -1.39
CA LYS A 5 -71.92 6.92 -1.82
C LYS A 5 -71.13 7.35 -3.05
N SER A 6 -71.47 8.48 -3.70
CA SER A 6 -70.74 8.97 -4.87
C SER A 6 -69.71 10.08 -4.59
N LYS A 7 -69.61 10.58 -3.34
CA LYS A 7 -68.59 11.59 -2.94
C LYS A 7 -67.29 11.01 -2.38
N GLN A 8 -67.24 9.70 -2.08
CA GLN A 8 -66.01 9.06 -1.57
C GLN A 8 -65.09 8.52 -2.68
N PHE A 9 -65.55 8.43 -3.93
CA PHE A 9 -64.72 7.91 -5.02
C PHE A 9 -63.92 8.99 -5.77
N LEU A 10 -64.26 10.27 -5.61
CA LEU A 10 -63.52 11.39 -6.23
C LEU A 10 -62.49 12.05 -5.31
N LEU A 11 -62.49 11.74 -4.00
CA LEU A 11 -61.46 12.19 -3.06
C LEU A 11 -60.36 11.14 -2.81
N MET A 12 -60.50 9.92 -3.33
CA MET A 12 -59.48 8.86 -3.26
C MET A 12 -58.65 8.70 -4.54
N VAL A 13 -58.77 9.63 -5.49
CA VAL A 13 -57.89 9.67 -6.69
C VAL A 13 -57.05 10.96 -6.74
N MET A 14 -57.33 11.94 -5.86
CA MET A 14 -56.54 13.18 -5.70
C MET A 14 -55.68 13.19 -4.42
N ALA A 15 -55.42 12.02 -3.83
CA ALA A 15 -54.49 11.86 -2.70
C ALA A 15 -53.37 10.82 -2.98
N ALA A 16 -53.19 10.41 -4.24
CA ALA A 16 -52.17 9.43 -4.65
C ALA A 16 -51.21 9.97 -5.74
N VAL A 17 -51.12 11.29 -5.92
CA VAL A 17 -50.24 11.93 -6.94
C VAL A 17 -49.18 12.85 -6.34
N VAL A 18 -49.14 13.07 -5.03
CA VAL A 18 -48.11 13.93 -4.42
C VAL A 18 -47.44 13.20 -3.26
N LEU A 19 -46.41 12.41 -3.57
CA LEU A 19 -45.07 12.46 -2.96
C LEU A 19 -44.21 11.23 -3.35
N LEU A 20 -44.17 10.87 -4.64
CA LEU A 20 -42.98 10.23 -5.20
C LEU A 20 -41.97 11.34 -5.49
N ILE A 21 -41.54 12.04 -4.42
CA ILE A 21 -40.20 12.61 -4.43
C ILE A 21 -39.33 11.37 -4.45
N SER A 22 -38.80 11.07 -5.62
CA SER A 22 -37.56 10.34 -5.72
C SER A 22 -36.60 11.00 -4.74
N LEU A 23 -36.46 10.39 -3.57
CA LEU A 23 -35.17 10.36 -2.89
C LEU A 23 -34.25 9.63 -3.87
N SER A 24 -33.84 10.32 -4.93
CA SER A 24 -32.47 10.25 -5.36
C SER A 24 -31.70 10.59 -4.10
N ALA A 25 -31.35 9.54 -3.34
CA ALA A 25 -30.14 9.58 -2.57
C ALA A 25 -29.09 10.00 -3.61
N ASN A 26 -28.81 11.29 -3.65
CA ASN A 26 -27.56 11.81 -4.11
C ASN A 26 -26.56 11.10 -3.19
N VAL A 27 -26.17 9.89 -3.58
CA VAL A 27 -24.89 9.33 -3.21
C VAL A 27 -23.92 10.25 -3.93
N SER A 28 -23.76 11.46 -3.37
CA SER A 28 -22.61 12.29 -3.59
C SER A 28 -21.47 11.34 -3.31
N ALA A 29 -20.76 10.92 -4.36
CA ALA A 29 -19.57 10.12 -4.22
C ALA A 29 -18.69 10.91 -3.27
N LYS A 30 -18.58 10.46 -2.01
CA LYS A 30 -17.81 11.14 -0.99
C LYS A 30 -16.43 11.37 -1.61
N LYS A 31 -16.06 12.64 -1.78
CA LYS A 31 -14.78 13.00 -2.38
C LYS A 31 -13.73 12.41 -1.45
N GLN A 32 -13.00 11.41 -1.94
CA GLN A 32 -11.96 10.74 -1.19
C GLN A 32 -11.05 11.80 -0.57
N MET A 33 -10.85 11.74 0.74
CA MET A 33 -9.88 12.57 1.43
C MET A 33 -8.51 12.18 0.86
N LEU A 34 -7.83 13.14 0.26
CA LEU A 34 -6.49 12.98 -0.28
C LEU A 34 -5.59 14.08 0.28
N PRO A 35 -4.30 13.80 0.49
CA PRO A 35 -3.33 14.84 0.76
C PRO A 35 -3.30 15.90 -0.37
N PRO A 36 -2.73 17.10 -0.11
CA PRO A 36 -2.40 18.04 -1.16
C PRO A 36 -1.60 17.38 -2.28
N LYS A 37 -1.83 17.78 -3.54
CA LYS A 37 -1.30 17.06 -4.72
C LYS A 37 0.23 16.97 -4.72
N GLU A 38 0.87 18.04 -4.27
CA GLU A 38 2.30 18.23 -4.11
C GLU A 38 2.91 17.32 -3.04
N SER A 39 2.10 16.83 -2.10
CA SER A 39 2.55 15.93 -1.03
C SER A 39 2.40 14.45 -1.37
N LEU A 40 1.68 14.11 -2.43
CA LEU A 40 1.37 12.71 -2.75
C LEU A 40 2.63 11.92 -3.08
N ILE A 41 2.79 10.76 -2.45
CA ILE A 41 3.82 9.80 -2.87
C ILE A 41 3.45 9.29 -4.26
N THR A 42 4.34 9.50 -5.23
CA THR A 42 4.15 9.04 -6.61
C THR A 42 5.29 8.11 -7.03
N GLU A 43 4.91 7.01 -7.65
CA GLU A 43 5.84 5.94 -8.03
C GLU A 43 5.61 5.52 -9.47
N TYR A 44 6.70 5.19 -10.17
CA TYR A 44 6.63 4.61 -11.51
C TYR A 44 6.72 3.09 -11.44
N TYR A 45 5.91 2.43 -12.27
CA TYR A 45 5.88 0.97 -12.32
C TYR A 45 6.44 0.45 -13.63
N TYR A 46 7.28 -0.56 -13.51
CA TYR A 46 7.93 -1.22 -14.64
C TYR A 46 7.78 -2.73 -14.53
N GLN A 47 7.55 -3.40 -15.65
CA GLN A 47 7.72 -4.84 -15.76
C GLN A 47 9.09 -5.15 -16.38
N THR A 48 9.86 -6.03 -15.75
CA THR A 48 11.15 -6.49 -16.26
C THR A 48 10.95 -7.37 -17.50
N LYS A 49 11.72 -7.11 -18.56
CA LYS A 49 11.74 -7.92 -19.80
C LYS A 49 12.85 -8.98 -19.80
N LYS A 50 13.84 -8.80 -18.91
CA LYS A 50 14.99 -9.69 -18.68
C LYS A 50 15.26 -9.76 -17.17
N PRO A 51 15.97 -10.78 -16.67
CA PRO A 51 16.46 -10.75 -15.29
C PRO A 51 17.32 -9.51 -15.05
N ILE A 52 17.13 -8.85 -13.92
CA ILE A 52 17.85 -7.63 -13.54
C ILE A 52 18.69 -7.95 -12.30
N LYS A 53 20.02 -7.90 -12.46
CA LYS A 53 20.95 -7.90 -11.31
C LYS A 53 21.02 -6.50 -10.74
N THR A 54 20.92 -6.39 -9.42
CA THR A 54 21.08 -5.14 -8.68
C THR A 54 21.56 -5.45 -7.25
N TRP A 55 21.81 -4.43 -6.46
CA TRP A 55 22.25 -4.54 -5.06
C TRP A 55 21.17 -4.01 -4.14
N ILE A 56 21.08 -4.57 -2.93
CA ILE A 56 20.36 -3.98 -1.80
C ILE A 56 21.33 -3.84 -0.64
N SER A 57 21.19 -2.78 0.14
CA SER A 57 22.00 -2.56 1.34
C SER A 57 21.36 -3.26 2.53
N LEU A 58 22.20 -3.83 3.39
CA LEU A 58 21.79 -4.42 4.66
C LEU A 58 22.53 -3.75 5.80
N SER A 59 21.87 -3.59 6.93
CA SER A 59 22.46 -2.98 8.13
C SER A 59 22.76 -4.03 9.21
N ASN A 60 23.91 -3.91 9.85
CA ASN A 60 24.29 -4.68 11.02
C ASN A 60 24.42 -3.72 12.21
N PRO A 61 23.39 -3.61 13.06
CA PRO A 61 23.41 -2.65 14.17
C PRO A 61 24.46 -2.99 15.24
N ALA A 62 24.74 -4.29 15.46
CA ALA A 62 25.72 -4.72 16.45
C ALA A 62 27.16 -4.33 16.04
N ALA A 63 27.48 -4.51 14.76
CA ALA A 63 28.79 -4.15 14.20
C ALA A 63 28.87 -2.69 13.73
N LYS A 64 27.75 -1.96 13.67
CA LYS A 64 27.63 -0.61 13.08
C LYS A 64 28.17 -0.54 11.65
N THR A 65 27.86 -1.55 10.84
CA THR A 65 28.30 -1.65 9.44
C THR A 65 27.12 -1.86 8.51
N ASN A 66 27.31 -1.50 7.25
CA ASN A 66 26.38 -1.81 6.16
C ASN A 66 27.09 -2.69 5.12
N GLU A 67 26.33 -3.55 4.46
CA GLU A 67 26.83 -4.42 3.39
C GLU A 67 25.88 -4.45 2.20
N ASP A 68 26.42 -4.25 1.00
CA ASP A 68 25.67 -4.35 -0.23
C ASP A 68 25.67 -5.78 -0.76
N ARG A 69 24.48 -6.33 -1.01
CA ARG A 69 24.31 -7.71 -1.45
C ARG A 69 23.55 -7.78 -2.77
N GLN A 70 24.08 -8.58 -3.69
CA GLN A 70 23.48 -8.73 -5.00
C GLN A 70 22.18 -9.54 -4.90
N ILE A 71 21.15 -9.06 -5.58
CA ILE A 71 19.92 -9.79 -5.84
C ILE A 71 19.66 -9.88 -7.34
N ILE A 72 18.80 -10.83 -7.73
CA ILE A 72 18.32 -10.95 -9.09
C ILE A 72 16.80 -10.81 -9.08
N ILE A 73 16.31 -9.76 -9.74
CA ILE A 73 14.89 -9.57 -10.00
C ILE A 73 14.54 -10.37 -11.26
N PRO A 74 13.66 -11.40 -11.17
CA PRO A 74 13.33 -12.25 -12.31
C PRO A 74 12.70 -11.47 -13.48
N LYS A 75 12.74 -12.05 -14.68
CA LYS A 75 11.96 -11.56 -15.84
C LYS A 75 10.46 -11.64 -15.55
N GLY A 76 9.70 -10.65 -16.00
CA GLY A 76 8.25 -10.56 -15.86
C GLY A 76 7.77 -9.97 -14.53
N THR A 77 8.71 -9.64 -13.64
CA THR A 77 8.45 -9.02 -12.33
C THR A 77 8.02 -7.58 -12.51
N VAL A 78 6.95 -7.17 -11.84
CA VAL A 78 6.56 -5.75 -11.74
C VAL A 78 7.29 -5.15 -10.54
N VAL A 79 7.87 -3.97 -10.72
CA VAL A 79 8.66 -3.26 -9.70
C VAL A 79 8.21 -1.81 -9.63
N SER A 80 8.27 -1.23 -8.42
CA SER A 80 8.17 0.21 -8.19
C SER A 80 9.56 0.83 -8.24
N GLY A 81 9.72 1.95 -8.92
CA GLY A 81 11.01 2.62 -9.00
C GLY A 81 10.93 4.05 -9.51
N GLN A 82 12.06 4.75 -9.41
CA GLN A 82 12.17 6.16 -9.74
C GLN A 82 13.37 6.42 -10.67
N PRO A 83 13.25 7.35 -11.63
CA PRO A 83 14.39 7.81 -12.41
C PRO A 83 15.40 8.54 -11.52
N VAL A 84 16.67 8.14 -11.58
CA VAL A 84 17.77 8.82 -10.86
C VAL A 84 18.76 9.51 -11.80
N GLU A 85 18.70 9.19 -13.09
CA GLU A 85 19.48 9.89 -14.11
C GLU A 85 18.62 10.11 -15.35
N VAL A 86 18.39 11.37 -15.72
CA VAL A 86 17.68 11.78 -16.93
C VAL A 86 18.59 12.69 -17.75
N LYS A 87 18.85 12.30 -19.01
CA LYS A 87 19.66 13.08 -19.96
C LYS A 87 18.89 13.24 -21.26
N ASN A 88 18.84 14.47 -21.79
CA ASN A 88 18.09 14.81 -23.01
C ASN A 88 16.63 14.31 -22.96
N LYS A 89 15.96 14.53 -21.82
CA LYS A 89 14.58 14.06 -21.55
C LYS A 89 14.39 12.53 -21.64
N GLN A 90 15.47 11.76 -21.54
CA GLN A 90 15.43 10.29 -21.54
C GLN A 90 16.01 9.74 -20.23
N ILE A 91 15.27 8.82 -19.62
CA ILE A 91 15.73 8.07 -18.44
C ILE A 91 16.94 7.21 -18.84
N LYS A 92 18.04 7.35 -18.12
CA LYS A 92 19.28 6.57 -18.28
C LYS A 92 19.45 5.56 -17.17
N LYS A 93 19.06 5.91 -15.95
CA LYS A 93 19.08 5.02 -14.79
C LYS A 93 17.82 5.14 -13.96
N ILE A 94 17.45 4.04 -13.33
CA ILE A 94 16.41 3.97 -12.31
C ILE A 94 16.97 3.30 -11.07
N VAL A 95 16.36 3.58 -9.93
CA VAL A 95 16.43 2.76 -8.73
C VAL A 95 15.09 2.07 -8.53
N ILE A 96 15.09 0.92 -7.87
CA ILE A 96 13.89 0.19 -7.48
C ILE A 96 13.76 0.33 -5.97
N LYS A 97 12.54 0.57 -5.49
CA LYS A 97 12.26 0.58 -4.05
C LYS A 97 12.33 -0.85 -3.52
N SER A 98 13.34 -1.15 -2.72
CA SER A 98 13.58 -2.51 -2.21
C SER A 98 12.48 -2.93 -1.24
N SER A 99 11.92 -2.00 -0.45
CA SER A 99 10.76 -2.25 0.42
C SER A 99 9.53 -2.73 -0.35
N SER A 100 9.39 -2.35 -1.63
CA SER A 100 8.31 -2.78 -2.52
C SER A 100 8.53 -4.16 -3.19
N LEU A 101 9.69 -4.80 -2.97
CA LEU A 101 10.01 -6.15 -3.46
C LEU A 101 9.67 -7.20 -2.41
N SER A 102 9.14 -8.34 -2.86
CA SER A 102 8.89 -9.47 -1.96
C SER A 102 10.14 -10.05 -1.33
N TYR A 103 9.98 -10.59 -0.13
CA TYR A 103 10.93 -11.47 0.53
C TYR A 103 11.41 -12.61 -0.37
N GLN A 104 10.59 -13.10 -1.30
CA GLN A 104 11.01 -14.14 -2.24
C GLN A 104 12.19 -13.71 -3.11
N ILE A 105 12.30 -12.42 -3.42
CA ILE A 105 13.45 -11.82 -4.12
C ILE A 105 14.55 -11.45 -3.11
N LYS A 106 14.19 -10.73 -2.03
CA LYS A 106 15.15 -10.18 -1.06
C LYS A 106 15.93 -11.22 -0.28
N LYS A 107 15.35 -12.41 -0.04
CA LYS A 107 15.97 -13.47 0.78
C LYS A 107 17.34 -13.93 0.28
N ALA A 108 17.66 -13.74 -1.00
CA ALA A 108 18.96 -14.07 -1.57
C ALA A 108 20.11 -13.21 -1.01
N ALA A 109 19.80 -12.03 -0.49
CA ALA A 109 20.78 -11.14 0.12
C ALA A 109 21.03 -11.44 1.61
N ILE A 110 20.09 -12.10 2.29
CA ILE A 110 20.11 -12.23 3.76
C ILE A 110 21.39 -12.92 4.24
N GLN A 111 21.96 -12.35 5.31
CA GLN A 111 23.12 -12.87 6.03
C GLN A 111 22.85 -12.81 7.53
N PRO A 112 23.41 -13.73 8.35
CA PRO A 112 23.32 -13.64 9.80
C PRO A 112 23.85 -12.29 10.34
N GLY A 113 23.10 -11.67 11.24
CA GLY A 113 23.43 -10.38 11.86
C GLY A 113 23.16 -9.14 11.00
N TYR A 114 22.72 -9.32 9.75
CA TYR A 114 22.38 -8.24 8.84
C TYR A 114 20.88 -8.18 8.59
N TYR A 115 20.33 -6.97 8.51
CA TYR A 115 18.90 -6.70 8.42
C TYR A 115 18.56 -5.92 7.15
N LEU A 116 17.40 -6.24 6.59
CA LEU A 116 16.75 -5.47 5.54
C LEU A 116 16.10 -4.25 6.18
N GLU A 117 16.20 -3.11 5.51
CA GLU A 117 15.43 -1.91 5.84
C GLU A 117 14.00 -2.04 5.25
N HIS A 118 13.00 -1.57 5.99
CA HIS A 118 11.57 -1.70 5.67
C HIS A 118 10.98 -0.39 5.17
N TRP A 119 11.48 0.76 5.63
CA TRP A 119 10.82 2.04 5.39
C TRP A 119 11.21 2.69 4.07
N GLN A 120 12.49 2.96 3.80
CA GLN A 120 12.88 3.68 2.57
C GLN A 120 14.21 3.22 1.99
N ASP A 121 14.29 1.94 1.61
CA ASP A 121 15.48 1.41 0.95
C ASP A 121 15.31 1.27 -0.58
N LEU A 122 16.41 1.54 -1.26
CA LEU A 122 16.51 1.59 -2.70
C LEU A 122 17.58 0.60 -3.15
N THR A 123 17.32 -0.07 -4.26
CA THR A 123 18.39 -0.82 -4.91
C THR A 123 19.45 0.12 -5.45
N GLY A 124 20.66 -0.39 -5.68
CA GLY A 124 21.66 0.33 -6.46
C GLY A 124 21.18 0.74 -7.86
N ASP A 125 21.92 1.66 -8.49
CA ASP A 125 21.67 2.20 -9.83
C ASP A 125 21.49 1.11 -10.90
N ILE A 126 20.34 1.12 -11.58
CA ILE A 126 20.05 0.20 -12.68
C ILE A 126 19.97 0.96 -14.01
N LYS A 127 20.79 0.56 -14.98
CA LYS A 127 20.67 1.07 -16.36
C LYS A 127 19.28 0.81 -16.93
N TYR A 128 18.60 1.89 -17.31
CA TYR A 128 17.28 1.84 -17.92
C TYR A 128 17.37 1.67 -19.44
N SER A 129 16.54 0.79 -19.98
CA SER A 129 16.29 0.73 -21.43
C SER A 129 14.95 0.04 -21.72
N LYS A 130 14.33 0.37 -22.86
CA LYS A 130 13.10 -0.30 -23.34
C LYS A 130 13.29 -1.81 -23.62
N ALA A 131 14.53 -2.27 -23.72
CA ALA A 131 14.88 -3.68 -23.85
C ALA A 131 14.90 -4.42 -22.50
N ARG A 132 15.09 -3.70 -21.39
CA ARG A 132 15.12 -4.23 -20.02
C ARG A 132 13.79 -4.05 -19.29
N PHE A 133 13.06 -2.98 -19.61
CA PHE A 133 11.84 -2.60 -18.90
C PHE A 133 10.70 -2.26 -19.85
N LYS A 134 9.48 -2.53 -19.39
CA LYS A 134 8.23 -2.06 -19.98
C LYS A 134 7.51 -1.21 -18.92
N PRO A 135 7.24 0.08 -19.15
CA PRO A 135 6.35 0.84 -18.28
C PRO A 135 4.99 0.16 -18.19
N VAL A 136 4.44 0.04 -16.98
CA VAL A 136 3.12 -0.54 -16.74
C VAL A 136 2.32 0.38 -15.84
N LYS A 137 0.99 0.20 -15.84
CA LYS A 137 0.14 0.87 -14.87
C LYS A 137 0.42 0.30 -13.48
N LYS A 138 0.24 1.12 -12.44
CA LYS A 138 0.24 0.67 -11.04
C LYS A 138 -0.65 -0.56 -10.89
N PRO A 139 -0.18 -1.66 -10.26
CA PRO A 139 -1.02 -2.82 -10.00
C PRO A 139 -2.23 -2.47 -9.13
N GLN A 140 -3.39 -3.06 -9.43
CA GLN A 140 -4.64 -2.74 -8.74
C GLN A 140 -4.66 -3.10 -7.25
N TYR A 141 -3.78 -4.00 -6.82
CA TYR A 141 -3.66 -4.41 -5.42
C TYR A 141 -2.78 -3.48 -4.59
N VAL A 142 -1.98 -2.61 -5.21
CA VAL A 142 -1.14 -1.66 -4.48
C VAL A 142 -1.98 -0.47 -4.04
N VAL A 143 -1.87 -0.14 -2.76
CA VAL A 143 -2.60 0.95 -2.12
C VAL A 143 -2.27 2.30 -2.81
N PRO A 144 -3.26 3.17 -3.07
CA PRO A 144 -3.00 4.48 -3.64
C PRO A 144 -2.07 5.34 -2.80
N TYR A 145 -1.12 6.00 -3.47
CA TYR A 145 -0.17 6.94 -2.89
C TYR A 145 0.64 6.38 -1.73
N SER A 146 0.75 5.06 -1.62
CA SER A 146 1.47 4.38 -0.55
C SER A 146 2.61 3.57 -1.15
N GLU A 147 3.64 3.37 -0.34
CA GLU A 147 4.76 2.49 -0.64
C GLU A 147 4.41 1.00 -0.51
N GLY A 148 3.22 0.70 0.01
CA GLY A 148 2.71 -0.65 0.23
C GLY A 148 2.96 -1.19 1.64
N ASN A 149 3.60 -0.43 2.53
CA ASN A 149 3.81 -0.80 3.93
C ASN A 149 2.71 -0.21 4.82
N LEU A 150 1.92 -1.06 5.47
CA LEU A 150 0.84 -0.65 6.36
C LEU A 150 1.11 -1.11 7.79
N CYS A 151 1.15 -0.15 8.72
CA CYS A 151 1.27 -0.38 10.15
C CYS A 151 -0.08 -0.78 10.75
N LEU A 152 -0.06 -1.71 11.70
CA LEU A 152 -1.25 -2.16 12.43
C LEU A 152 -1.72 -1.10 13.43
N GLY A 153 -3.04 -0.82 13.46
CA GLY A 153 -3.67 0.05 14.44
C GLY A 153 -4.00 1.43 13.88
N THR A 154 -3.87 2.46 14.72
CA THR A 154 -4.10 3.86 14.38
C THR A 154 -2.81 4.64 14.49
N VAL A 155 -2.67 5.71 13.69
CA VAL A 155 -1.49 6.59 13.70
C VAL A 155 -1.21 7.09 15.13
N PRO A 156 -0.06 6.75 15.73
CA PRO A 156 0.37 7.25 17.03
C PRO A 156 0.54 8.77 17.03
N LYS A 157 0.50 9.37 18.22
CA LYS A 157 0.68 10.81 18.38
C LYS A 157 2.13 11.21 18.11
N ASP A 158 3.07 10.45 18.67
CA ASP A 158 4.48 10.79 18.72
C ASP A 158 5.26 10.01 17.64
N TYR A 159 6.28 10.66 17.08
CA TYR A 159 7.24 10.04 16.16
C TYR A 159 8.50 9.70 16.96
N PRO A 160 9.16 8.53 16.76
CA PRO A 160 8.99 7.55 15.68
C PRO A 160 8.04 6.37 15.99
N ASP A 161 7.23 6.44 17.05
CA ASP A 161 6.33 5.34 17.46
C ASP A 161 5.35 4.92 16.34
N THR A 162 5.16 5.77 15.34
CA THR A 162 4.43 5.51 14.10
C THR A 162 4.84 4.25 13.35
N PHE A 163 6.01 3.67 13.65
CA PHE A 163 6.48 2.41 13.04
C PHE A 163 6.48 1.22 14.01
N ALA A 164 6.12 1.42 15.28
CA ALA A 164 6.24 0.42 16.35
C ALA A 164 5.06 -0.57 16.40
N SER A 165 4.73 -1.18 15.27
CA SER A 165 3.62 -2.14 15.15
C SER A 165 3.85 -3.16 14.04
N ASN A 166 3.10 -4.27 14.06
CA ASN A 166 3.16 -5.25 12.99
C ASN A 166 2.91 -4.57 11.63
N GLN A 167 3.73 -4.91 10.64
CA GLN A 167 3.69 -4.32 9.32
C GLN A 167 3.15 -5.31 8.30
N LEU A 168 2.08 -4.92 7.62
CA LEU A 168 1.59 -5.60 6.42
C LEU A 168 2.18 -4.93 5.18
N THR A 169 2.93 -5.67 4.38
CA THR A 169 3.47 -5.20 3.11
C THR A 169 2.72 -5.81 1.93
N VAL A 170 2.26 -4.95 1.02
CA VAL A 170 1.74 -5.31 -0.30
C VAL A 170 2.79 -4.99 -1.35
N THR A 171 3.46 -6.01 -1.86
CA THR A 171 4.62 -5.84 -2.74
C THR A 171 4.21 -5.57 -4.18
N SER A 172 5.02 -4.80 -4.90
CA SER A 172 4.79 -4.47 -6.32
C SER A 172 4.85 -5.69 -7.26
N ASP A 173 5.53 -6.75 -6.83
CA ASP A 173 5.61 -8.03 -7.54
C ASP A 173 4.50 -9.03 -7.16
N GLY A 174 3.54 -8.61 -6.32
CA GLY A 174 2.28 -9.31 -6.10
C GLY A 174 2.30 -10.30 -4.93
N TYR A 175 2.92 -9.93 -3.82
CA TYR A 175 2.84 -10.67 -2.55
C TYR A 175 2.19 -9.83 -1.46
N ILE A 176 1.58 -10.54 -0.52
CA ILE A 176 1.23 -10.04 0.80
C ILE A 176 2.20 -10.64 1.81
N GLU A 177 2.79 -9.82 2.65
CA GLU A 177 3.77 -10.21 3.66
C GLU A 177 3.43 -9.54 4.98
N LEU A 178 3.33 -10.32 6.07
CA LEU A 178 3.14 -9.78 7.41
C LEU A 178 4.44 -9.92 8.18
N TYR A 179 4.94 -8.82 8.71
CA TYR A 179 6.10 -8.76 9.58
C TYR A 179 5.66 -8.45 11.00
N LYS A 180 6.16 -9.24 11.94
CA LYS A 180 5.94 -9.00 13.36
C LYS A 180 6.90 -7.91 13.83
N TYR A 181 6.38 -6.92 14.54
CA TYR A 181 7.21 -5.95 15.24
C TYR A 181 7.64 -6.48 16.60
N ASP A 182 8.92 -6.32 16.88
CA ASP A 182 9.55 -6.55 18.18
C ASP A 182 10.79 -5.65 18.25
N VAL A 183 10.81 -4.75 19.24
CA VAL A 183 11.89 -3.78 19.47
C VAL A 183 13.28 -4.42 19.53
N ASN A 184 13.37 -5.72 19.85
CA ASN A 184 14.64 -6.45 19.95
C ASN A 184 15.02 -7.22 18.67
N SER A 185 14.18 -7.21 17.63
CA SER A 185 14.37 -8.05 16.43
C SER A 185 15.31 -7.47 15.37
N GLY A 186 15.66 -6.17 15.41
CA GLY A 186 16.50 -5.51 14.40
C GLY A 186 16.48 -3.98 14.51
N PRO A 187 17.19 -3.24 13.63
CA PRO A 187 17.33 -1.78 13.70
C PRO A 187 15.99 -1.01 13.59
N GLU A 188 15.00 -1.59 12.92
CA GLU A 188 13.64 -1.04 12.79
C GLU A 188 12.59 -1.89 13.54
N GLY A 189 13.02 -2.82 14.38
CA GLY A 189 12.14 -3.73 15.12
C GLY A 189 11.52 -4.85 14.29
N PHE A 190 12.08 -5.17 13.12
CA PHE A 190 11.62 -6.27 12.26
C PHE A 190 12.72 -7.30 11.99
N SER A 191 12.32 -8.56 11.96
CA SER A 191 13.16 -9.63 11.40
C SER A 191 13.04 -9.68 9.88
N ASN A 192 14.11 -10.06 9.17
CA ASN A 192 14.11 -10.14 7.71
C ASN A 192 13.01 -11.03 7.11
N LYS A 193 12.58 -12.07 7.82
CA LYS A 193 11.60 -13.04 7.35
C LYS A 193 10.20 -12.65 7.83
N PRO A 194 9.20 -12.53 6.96
CA PRO A 194 7.84 -12.28 7.40
C PRO A 194 7.28 -13.50 8.14
N MET A 195 6.42 -13.26 9.13
CA MET A 195 5.72 -14.30 9.89
C MET A 195 4.67 -15.05 9.04
N GLY A 196 4.16 -14.40 8.01
CA GLY A 196 3.24 -14.98 7.04
C GLY A 196 3.39 -14.32 5.67
N MET A 197 3.22 -15.09 4.59
CA MET A 197 3.18 -14.54 3.24
C MET A 197 2.30 -15.35 2.29
N ALA A 198 1.78 -14.70 1.26
CA ALA A 198 1.11 -15.37 0.14
C ALA A 198 1.25 -14.59 -1.17
N LYS A 199 1.28 -15.30 -2.28
CA LYS A 199 1.25 -14.69 -3.63
C LYS A 199 -0.17 -14.31 -4.01
N ILE A 200 -0.38 -13.07 -4.42
CA ILE A 200 -1.64 -12.56 -4.94
C ILE A 200 -1.86 -13.17 -6.34
N ASN A 201 -2.87 -14.02 -6.45
CA ASN A 201 -3.20 -14.72 -7.70
C ASN A 201 -4.33 -14.03 -8.47
N LYS A 202 -5.15 -13.22 -7.79
CA LYS A 202 -6.23 -12.43 -8.38
C LYS A 202 -6.56 -11.23 -7.50
N THR A 203 -6.95 -10.14 -8.13
CA THR A 203 -7.46 -8.93 -7.48
C THR A 203 -8.84 -8.61 -8.03
N ARG A 204 -9.74 -8.11 -7.18
CA ARG A 204 -11.04 -7.56 -7.58
C ARG A 204 -11.28 -6.26 -6.83
N VAL A 205 -11.40 -5.17 -7.55
CA VAL A 205 -11.73 -3.86 -6.99
C VAL A 205 -13.22 -3.58 -7.20
N ASN A 206 -13.87 -3.06 -6.17
CA ASN A 206 -15.24 -2.54 -6.22
C ASN A 206 -15.31 -1.28 -5.36
N LYS A 207 -15.39 -0.11 -6.01
CA LYS A 207 -15.33 1.20 -5.35
C LYS A 207 -14.09 1.30 -4.44
N ASN A 208 -14.26 1.58 -3.15
CA ASN A 208 -13.21 1.71 -2.15
C ASN A 208 -12.75 0.37 -1.54
N VAL A 209 -13.24 -0.77 -2.03
CA VAL A 209 -12.89 -2.10 -1.52
C VAL A 209 -12.11 -2.89 -2.56
N CYS A 210 -10.94 -3.37 -2.17
CA CYS A 210 -10.10 -4.29 -2.91
C CYS A 210 -10.13 -5.68 -2.26
N TYR A 211 -10.31 -6.72 -3.07
CA TYR A 211 -10.23 -8.11 -2.64
C TYR A 211 -9.02 -8.79 -3.26
N LEU A 212 -8.15 -9.33 -2.41
CA LEU A 212 -6.95 -10.06 -2.81
C LEU A 212 -7.18 -11.55 -2.61
N TYR A 213 -6.87 -12.37 -3.61
CA TYR A 213 -7.08 -13.81 -3.57
C TYR A 213 -5.78 -14.57 -3.71
N TYR A 214 -5.61 -15.61 -2.91
CA TYR A 214 -4.39 -16.40 -2.86
C TYR A 214 -4.66 -17.84 -2.39
N SER A 215 -3.64 -18.70 -2.47
CA SER A 215 -3.76 -20.15 -2.28
C SER A 215 -3.75 -20.62 -0.82
N ASN A 216 -3.16 -19.87 0.11
CA ASN A 216 -2.93 -20.31 1.48
C ASN A 216 -3.23 -19.19 2.48
N HIS A 217 -3.68 -19.55 3.69
CA HIS A 217 -3.84 -18.61 4.79
C HIS A 217 -2.51 -17.89 5.06
N VAL A 218 -2.58 -16.59 5.33
CA VAL A 218 -1.44 -15.82 5.82
C VAL A 218 -1.52 -15.73 7.32
N THR A 219 -0.63 -16.43 8.02
CA THR A 219 -0.54 -16.42 9.48
C THR A 219 -0.53 -14.99 10.02
N GLY A 220 -1.44 -14.70 10.95
CA GLY A 220 -1.59 -13.39 11.58
C GLY A 220 -2.49 -12.40 10.83
N LEU A 221 -3.00 -12.75 9.64
CA LEU A 221 -4.00 -11.95 8.93
C LEU A 221 -5.40 -12.54 9.07
N ASN A 222 -6.41 -11.67 9.20
CA ASN A 222 -7.82 -12.04 9.23
C ASN A 222 -8.38 -12.28 7.82
N ASP A 223 -7.73 -13.16 7.05
CA ASP A 223 -8.25 -13.58 5.76
C ASP A 223 -9.33 -14.64 5.88
N GLN A 224 -10.19 -14.72 4.86
CA GLN A 224 -11.30 -15.65 4.85
C GLN A 224 -11.06 -16.76 3.83
N ARG A 225 -11.22 -18.01 4.27
CA ARG A 225 -11.28 -19.14 3.35
C ARG A 225 -12.58 -19.09 2.56
N VAL A 226 -12.49 -18.82 1.26
CA VAL A 226 -13.65 -18.70 0.35
C VAL A 226 -13.80 -19.88 -0.61
N ARG A 227 -12.80 -20.77 -0.68
CA ARG A 227 -12.90 -22.05 -1.39
C ARG A 227 -12.22 -23.16 -0.58
N LYS A 228 -12.52 -24.42 -0.91
CA LYS A 228 -11.87 -25.57 -0.28
C LYS A 228 -10.41 -25.74 -0.73
N SER A 229 -10.08 -25.44 -1.98
CA SER A 229 -8.73 -25.58 -2.55
C SER A 229 -8.50 -24.64 -3.74
N GLY A 230 -7.26 -24.60 -4.23
CA GLY A 230 -6.86 -23.92 -5.47
C GLY A 230 -6.28 -22.52 -5.28
N LYS A 231 -5.99 -21.84 -6.39
CA LYS A 231 -5.27 -20.56 -6.41
C LYS A 231 -5.99 -19.39 -5.73
N TYR A 232 -7.30 -19.53 -5.45
CA TYR A 232 -8.17 -18.50 -4.85
C TYR A 232 -8.85 -19.03 -3.58
N GLN A 233 -8.14 -19.85 -2.82
CA GLN A 233 -8.67 -20.50 -1.62
C GLN A 233 -9.00 -19.49 -0.52
N TYR A 234 -8.16 -18.48 -0.36
CA TYR A 234 -8.29 -17.44 0.66
C TYR A 234 -8.49 -16.07 0.01
N ARG A 235 -9.19 -15.19 0.74
CA ARG A 235 -9.51 -13.83 0.33
C ARG A 235 -9.25 -12.87 1.48
N LEU A 236 -8.44 -11.84 1.22
CA LEU A 236 -8.28 -10.68 2.09
C LEU A 236 -9.12 -9.52 1.55
N LYS A 237 -9.87 -8.85 2.42
CA LYS A 237 -10.59 -7.61 2.12
C LYS A 237 -9.71 -6.44 2.58
N VAL A 238 -9.46 -5.48 1.70
CA VAL A 238 -8.78 -4.21 1.97
C VAL A 238 -9.76 -3.10 1.62
N ALA A 239 -10.20 -2.32 2.58
CA ALA A 239 -11.13 -1.22 2.37
C ALA A 239 -10.50 0.09 2.84
N ASP A 240 -10.52 1.10 1.96
CA ASP A 240 -10.17 2.47 2.35
C ASP A 240 -11.24 3.02 3.29
N GLU A 241 -10.81 3.50 4.46
CA GLU A 241 -11.68 4.09 5.49
C GLU A 241 -12.01 5.57 5.21
N ASP A 242 -11.40 6.17 4.18
CA ASP A 242 -11.58 7.56 3.79
C ASP A 242 -11.31 8.52 4.96
N ASN A 243 -10.19 8.25 5.65
CA ASN A 243 -9.74 8.95 6.85
C ASN A 243 -8.24 9.21 6.76
N ILE A 244 -7.86 10.49 6.74
CA ILE A 244 -6.48 10.94 6.78
C ILE A 244 -6.16 11.56 8.14
N LYS A 245 -5.03 11.15 8.71
CA LYS A 245 -4.38 11.80 9.85
C LYS A 245 -3.09 12.46 9.40
N THR A 246 -2.70 13.49 10.13
CA THR A 246 -1.44 14.19 9.88
C THR A 246 -0.57 14.14 11.11
N GLN A 247 0.74 13.99 10.92
CA GLN A 247 1.75 14.11 11.97
C GLN A 247 2.81 15.10 11.49
N THR A 248 3.24 16.01 12.36
CA THR A 248 4.39 16.86 12.06
C THR A 248 5.62 16.19 12.65
N ILE A 249 6.63 15.96 11.83
CA ILE A 249 7.93 15.47 12.28
C ILE A 249 8.92 16.63 12.34
N TRP A 250 9.80 16.57 13.33
CA TRP A 250 10.95 17.46 13.46
C TRP A 250 12.17 16.57 13.59
N ASP A 251 12.99 16.50 12.55
CA ASP A 251 14.29 15.86 12.68
C ASP A 251 15.25 16.91 13.28
N GLY A 252 15.47 16.86 14.60
CA GLY A 252 16.22 17.84 15.37
C GLY A 252 17.74 17.89 15.10
N GLY A 253 18.18 17.42 13.94
CA GLY A 253 19.58 17.42 13.51
C GLY A 253 20.11 18.77 13.01
N LYS A 254 21.37 18.79 12.57
CA LYS A 254 22.06 19.99 12.04
C LYS A 254 21.48 20.53 10.72
N GLN A 255 20.59 19.78 10.09
CA GLN A 255 19.69 20.22 9.02
C GLN A 255 18.29 19.88 9.48
N ALA A 256 17.74 20.71 10.37
CA ALA A 256 16.39 20.52 10.84
C ALA A 256 15.44 20.67 9.65
N PHE A 257 14.74 19.59 9.30
CA PHE A 257 13.60 19.69 8.42
C PHE A 257 12.32 19.43 9.20
N VAL A 258 11.33 20.29 8.99
CA VAL A 258 9.98 20.14 9.50
C VAL A 258 9.15 19.60 8.35
N ALA A 259 8.58 18.42 8.50
CA ALA A 259 7.67 17.87 7.49
C ALA A 259 6.31 17.52 8.10
N ARG A 260 5.26 17.68 7.30
CA ARG A 260 3.93 17.16 7.60
C ARG A 260 3.72 15.87 6.83
N LEU A 261 3.60 14.78 7.56
CA LEU A 261 3.24 13.46 7.03
C LEU A 261 1.73 13.29 7.03
N TYR A 262 1.21 12.62 6.01
CA TYR A 262 -0.20 12.29 5.83
C TYR A 262 -0.36 10.78 5.83
N TYR A 263 -1.26 10.26 6.65
CA TYR A 263 -1.50 8.83 6.83
C TYR A 263 -2.96 8.50 6.54
N ALA A 264 -3.19 7.58 5.61
CA ALA A 264 -4.53 7.06 5.32
C ALA A 264 -4.80 5.77 6.09
N HIS A 265 -6.02 5.61 6.58
CA HIS A 265 -6.47 4.40 7.28
C HIS A 265 -7.17 3.42 6.34
N TYR A 266 -6.95 2.13 6.59
CA TYR A 266 -7.53 1.02 5.84
C TYR A 266 -8.03 -0.06 6.79
N ALA A 267 -9.24 -0.57 6.54
CA ALA A 267 -9.74 -1.78 7.17
C ALA A 267 -9.30 -3.01 6.37
N ILE A 268 -8.37 -3.78 6.90
CA ILE A 268 -7.80 -4.99 6.29
C ILE A 268 -8.21 -6.20 7.11
N GLY A 269 -8.99 -7.10 6.52
CA GLY A 269 -9.59 -8.21 7.28
C GLY A 269 -10.45 -7.74 8.46
N ASN A 270 -11.05 -6.54 8.34
CA ASN A 270 -11.77 -5.83 9.41
C ASN A 270 -10.90 -5.38 10.60
N VAL A 271 -9.58 -5.29 10.41
CA VAL A 271 -8.64 -4.71 11.37
C VAL A 271 -8.10 -3.42 10.78
N THR A 272 -7.98 -2.37 11.57
CA THR A 272 -7.49 -1.07 11.10
C THR A 272 -5.97 -1.10 10.95
N TYR A 273 -5.50 -0.56 9.83
CA TYR A 273 -4.11 -0.29 9.52
C TYR A 273 -4.00 1.15 9.02
N TYR A 274 -2.78 1.70 9.02
CA TYR A 274 -2.47 2.97 8.39
C TYR A 274 -1.19 2.87 7.56
N THR A 275 -1.08 3.73 6.56
CA THR A 275 0.13 3.89 5.75
C THR A 275 0.33 5.36 5.46
N GLU A 276 1.58 5.77 5.37
CA GLU A 276 1.91 7.08 4.81
C GLU A 276 1.41 7.15 3.36
N VAL A 277 0.80 8.28 3.02
CA VAL A 277 0.27 8.59 1.69
C VAL A 277 0.76 9.92 1.14
N GLY A 278 1.54 10.65 1.94
CA GLY A 278 2.13 11.89 1.51
C GLY A 278 3.01 12.55 2.56
N GLU A 279 3.90 13.40 2.08
CA GLU A 279 4.83 14.20 2.86
C GLU A 279 4.89 15.61 2.26
N MET A 280 4.89 16.62 3.11
CA MET A 280 5.04 18.01 2.70
C MET A 280 6.06 18.70 3.59
N SER A 281 7.16 19.17 3.00
CA SER A 281 8.09 20.06 3.69
C SER A 281 7.35 21.32 4.15
N LEU A 282 7.59 21.72 5.40
CA LEU A 282 7.08 22.95 5.99
C LEU A 282 8.16 24.05 6.04
N ASP A 283 9.39 23.73 5.65
CA ASP A 283 10.47 24.71 5.51
C ASP A 283 10.39 25.33 4.11
N GLY A 284 9.54 26.35 4.00
CA GLY A 284 9.31 27.17 2.80
C GLY A 284 8.94 28.59 3.16
#